data_AF-A0A9W8PIQ2-F1
#
_entry.id   AF-A0A9W8PIQ2-F1
#
_cell.length_a   1.000
_cell.length_b   1.000
_cell.length_c   1.000
_cell.angle_alpha   90.00
_cell.angle_beta   90.00
_cell.angle_gamma   90.00
#
_symmetry.space_group_name_H-M   'P 1'
#
loop_
_entity.id
_entity.type
_entity.pdbx_description
1 polymer ?
#
loop_
_entity_poly.entity_id
_entity_poly.type
_entity_poly.pdbx_seq_one_letter_code
_entity_poly.pdbx_strand_id
1 'polypeptide(L)'
;MTSKQREQRLVKLTINEMASLPADAVVYEGVGKMFVSLPVDSLRQKLEGQTQTLEGEVDKLSQRLLYLETTHKNSREHIEQMLRTK
;
A
#
# COMPACT_ATOMS: atom_id res chain seq x y z
N MET A 1 -1.10 -8.75 0.51
CA MET A 1 -0.33 -7.81 -0.33
C MET A 1 -1.17 -7.21 -1.45
N THR A 2 -1.95 -8.01 -2.20
CA THR A 2 -2.76 -7.54 -3.35
C THR A 2 -3.70 -6.37 -3.06
N SER A 3 -4.36 -6.36 -1.89
CA SER A 3 -5.26 -5.26 -1.49
C SER A 3 -4.52 -3.92 -1.34
N LYS A 4 -3.37 -3.92 -0.62
CA LYS A 4 -2.55 -2.73 -0.38
C LYS A 4 -1.86 -2.21 -1.65
N GLN A 5 -1.42 -3.12 -2.52
CA GLN A 5 -0.88 -2.74 -3.84
C GLN A 5 -1.96 -2.11 -4.74
N ARG A 6 -3.20 -2.61 -4.67
CA ARG A 6 -4.33 -2.02 -5.40
C ARG A 6 -4.65 -0.61 -4.87
N GLU A 7 -4.68 -0.44 -3.55
CA GLU A 7 -4.88 0.86 -2.89
C GLU A 7 -3.79 1.86 -3.30
N GLN A 8 -2.51 1.45 -3.25
CA GLN A 8 -1.39 2.28 -3.70
C GLN A 8 -1.53 2.70 -5.17
N ARG A 9 -1.96 1.78 -6.05
CA ARG A 9 -2.20 2.10 -7.46
C ARG A 9 -3.32 3.12 -7.64
N LEU A 10 -4.41 3.00 -6.88
CA LEU A 10 -5.51 3.96 -6.92
C LEU A 10 -5.05 5.36 -6.51
N VAL A 11 -4.33 5.48 -5.38
CA VAL A 11 -3.81 6.77 -4.91
C VAL A 11 -2.86 7.40 -5.93
N LYS A 12 -1.96 6.61 -6.54
CA LYS A 12 -1.07 7.10 -7.62
C LYS A 12 -1.83 7.61 -8.83
N LEU A 13 -2.91 6.92 -9.22
CA LEU A 13 -3.77 7.38 -10.32
C LEU A 13 -4.47 8.69 -9.97
N THR A 14 -5.01 8.82 -8.76
CA THR A 14 -5.64 10.05 -8.28
C THR A 14 -4.66 11.22 -8.24
N ILE A 15 -3.42 11.01 -7.81
CA ILE A 15 -2.37 12.06 -7.85
C ILE A 15 -2.10 12.50 -9.30
N ASN A 16 -2.01 11.55 -10.23
CA ASN A 16 -1.79 11.86 -11.65
C ASN A 16 -2.97 12.62 -12.27
N GLU A 17 -4.21 12.24 -11.93
CA GLU A 17 -5.42 12.94 -12.36
C GLU A 17 -5.48 14.36 -11.77
N MET A 18 -5.14 14.51 -10.49
CA MET A 18 -5.06 15.83 -9.85
C MET A 18 -3.99 16.73 -10.48
N ALA A 19 -2.88 16.18 -10.94
CA ALA A 19 -1.83 16.96 -11.62
C ALA A 19 -2.31 17.54 -12.97
N SER A 20 -3.36 16.99 -13.55
CA SER A 20 -3.99 17.52 -14.77
C SER A 20 -5.00 18.64 -14.51
N LEU A 21 -5.37 18.86 -13.24
CA LEU A 21 -6.34 19.89 -12.87
C LEU A 21 -5.67 21.28 -12.76
N PRO A 22 -6.40 22.35 -13.09
CA PRO A 22 -5.98 23.72 -12.81
C PRO A 22 -5.74 23.95 -11.30
N ALA A 23 -4.78 24.83 -10.97
CA ALA A 23 -4.46 25.14 -9.58
C ALA A 23 -5.59 25.84 -8.82
N ASP A 24 -6.54 26.48 -9.53
CA ASP A 24 -7.72 27.15 -8.98
C ASP A 24 -8.95 26.24 -8.90
N ALA A 25 -8.83 24.97 -9.29
CA ALA A 25 -9.93 24.02 -9.25
C ALA A 25 -10.45 23.83 -7.82
N VAL A 26 -11.76 23.88 -7.65
CA VAL A 26 -12.42 23.59 -6.37
C VAL A 26 -12.43 22.08 -6.18
N VAL A 27 -11.73 21.59 -5.16
CA VAL A 27 -11.63 20.16 -4.86
C VAL A 27 -12.29 19.85 -3.52
N TYR A 28 -12.92 18.68 -3.46
CA TYR A 28 -13.59 18.18 -2.27
C TYR A 28 -13.01 16.82 -1.88
N GLU A 29 -12.69 16.68 -0.59
CA GLU A 29 -12.28 15.41 0.00
C GLU A 29 -13.48 14.70 0.62
N GLY A 30 -13.65 13.41 0.33
CA GLY A 30 -14.65 12.56 0.97
C GLY A 30 -14.22 12.13 2.38
N VAL A 31 -15.04 12.44 3.39
CA VAL A 31 -14.81 12.04 4.81
C VAL A 31 -15.86 11.05 5.30
N GLY A 32 -16.33 10.16 4.41
CA GLY A 32 -17.42 9.21 4.64
C GLY A 32 -18.63 9.56 3.76
N LYS A 33 -19.75 9.96 4.36
CA LYS A 33 -20.95 10.40 3.61
C LYS A 33 -20.95 11.88 3.24
N MET A 34 -19.94 12.64 3.68
CA MET A 34 -19.80 14.07 3.43
C MET A 34 -18.56 14.37 2.59
N PHE A 35 -18.59 15.52 1.92
CA PHE A 35 -17.49 16.06 1.14
C PHE A 35 -17.11 17.43 1.68
N VAL A 36 -15.82 17.64 1.94
CA VAL A 36 -15.30 18.88 2.54
C VAL A 36 -14.39 19.58 1.52
N SER A 37 -14.60 20.87 1.31
CA SER A 37 -13.75 21.67 0.42
C SER A 37 -12.35 21.78 1.02
N LEU A 38 -11.32 21.53 0.22
CA LEU A 38 -9.93 21.62 0.64
C LEU A 38 -9.08 22.22 -0.49
N PRO A 39 -8.05 23.03 -0.19
CA PRO A 39 -7.12 23.48 -1.23
C PRO A 39 -6.41 22.31 -1.92
N VAL A 40 -6.16 22.45 -3.22
CA VAL A 40 -5.50 21.43 -4.06
C VAL A 40 -4.15 21.01 -3.47
N ASP A 41 -3.36 21.98 -2.99
CA ASP A 41 -2.03 21.72 -2.40
C ASP A 41 -2.11 20.87 -1.14
N SER A 42 -3.07 21.17 -0.26
CA SER A 42 -3.28 20.42 0.98
C SER A 42 -3.72 18.99 0.69
N LEU A 43 -4.58 18.78 -0.31
CA LEU A 43 -5.01 17.45 -0.71
C LEU A 43 -3.86 16.66 -1.34
N ARG A 44 -3.05 17.30 -2.19
CA ARG A 44 -1.87 16.68 -2.80
C ARG A 44 -0.87 16.22 -1.75
N GLN A 45 -0.53 17.06 -0.79
CA GLN A 45 0.38 16.72 0.30
C GLN A 45 -0.14 15.53 1.12
N LYS A 46 -1.46 15.46 1.34
CA LYS A 46 -2.10 14.34 2.03
C LYS A 46 -2.00 13.03 1.24
N LEU A 47 -2.28 13.06 -0.07
CA LEU A 47 -2.16 11.90 -0.94
C LEU A 47 -0.71 11.41 -1.09
N GLU A 48 0.26 12.32 -1.13
CA GLU A 48 1.70 11.98 -1.13
C GLU A 48 2.11 11.29 0.18
N GLY A 49 1.67 11.80 1.33
CA GLY A 49 1.89 11.15 2.63
C GLY A 49 1.22 9.78 2.75
N GLN A 50 0.01 9.63 2.22
CA GLN A 50 -0.67 8.33 2.12
C GLN A 50 0.10 7.35 1.24
N THR A 51 0.64 7.82 0.11
CA THR A 51 1.45 7.00 -0.80
C THR A 51 2.70 6.46 -0.10
N GLN A 52 3.45 7.32 0.60
CA GLN A 52 4.64 6.91 1.35
C GLN A 52 4.31 5.92 2.47
N THR A 53 3.19 6.13 3.16
CA THR A 53 2.72 5.22 4.22
C THR A 53 2.39 3.84 3.64
N LEU A 54 1.65 3.80 2.53
CA LEU A 54 1.29 2.55 1.85
C LEU A 54 2.53 1.83 1.31
N GLU A 55 3.52 2.55 0.79
CA GLU A 55 4.80 1.97 0.37
C GLU A 55 5.52 1.29 1.54
N GLY A 56 5.64 1.97 2.68
CA GLY A 56 6.23 1.39 3.87
C GLY A 56 5.45 0.18 4.42
N GLU A 57 4.12 0.16 4.29
CA GLU A 57 3.31 -1.01 4.66
C GLU A 57 3.52 -2.21 3.73
N VAL A 58 3.59 -1.96 2.42
CA VAL A 58 3.87 -3.00 1.42
C VAL A 58 5.23 -3.64 1.69
N ASP A 59 6.26 -2.83 1.91
CA ASP A 59 7.63 -3.32 2.18
C ASP A 59 7.67 -4.19 3.46
N LYS A 60 7.03 -3.74 4.54
CA LYS A 60 6.91 -4.51 5.78
C LYS A 60 6.21 -5.84 5.58
N LEU A 61 5.15 -5.86 4.78
CA LEU A 61 4.42 -7.09 4.46
C LEU A 61 5.25 -8.04 3.59
N SER A 62 6.02 -7.52 2.64
CA SER A 62 6.93 -8.31 1.81
C SER A 62 8.05 -8.94 2.64
N GLN A 63 8.65 -8.20 3.57
CA GLN A 63 9.65 -8.74 4.50
C GLN A 63 9.07 -9.86 5.38
N ARG A 64 7.86 -9.66 5.93
CA ARG A 64 7.16 -10.69 6.70
C ARG A 64 6.84 -11.93 5.88
N LEU A 65 6.42 -11.76 4.63
CA LEU A 65 6.17 -12.89 3.73
C LEU A 65 7.44 -13.71 3.52
N LEU A 66 8.55 -13.05 3.16
CA LEU A 66 9.84 -13.72 2.92
C LEU A 66 10.31 -14.50 4.15
N TYR A 67 10.15 -13.92 5.34
CA TYR A 67 10.48 -14.59 6.60
C TYR A 67 9.64 -15.86 6.80
N LEU A 68 8.33 -15.78 6.56
CA LEU A 68 7.42 -16.92 6.69
C LEU A 68 7.71 -18.00 5.64
N GLU A 69 8.00 -17.62 4.40
CA GLU A 69 8.38 -18.56 3.33
C GLU A 69 9.67 -19.30 3.67
N THR A 70 10.68 -18.58 4.16
CA THR A 70 11.96 -19.15 4.59
C THR A 70 11.77 -20.11 5.77
N THR A 71 11.01 -19.69 6.77
CA THR A 71 10.71 -20.51 7.95
C THR A 71 9.94 -21.77 7.58
N HIS A 72 8.96 -21.66 6.67
CA HIS A 72 8.17 -22.77 6.17
C HIS A 72 9.05 -23.76 5.38
N LYS A 73 9.91 -23.26 4.49
CA LYS A 73 10.85 -24.08 3.72
C LYS A 73 11.79 -24.85 4.64
N ASN A 74 12.43 -24.17 5.60
CA ASN A 74 13.35 -24.80 6.54
C ASN A 74 12.64 -25.85 7.38
N SER A 75 11.46 -25.52 7.93
CA SER A 75 10.67 -26.47 8.73
C SER A 75 10.30 -27.72 7.93
N ARG A 76 9.89 -27.55 6.66
CA ARG A 76 9.53 -28.67 5.79
C ARG A 76 10.73 -29.56 5.49
N GLU A 77 11.89 -28.97 5.18
CA GLU A 77 13.13 -29.73 4.95
C GLU A 77 13.55 -30.53 6.19
N HIS A 78 13.48 -29.93 7.39
CA HIS A 78 13.77 -30.64 8.64
C HIS A 78 12.80 -31.80 8.90
N ILE A 79 11.51 -31.61 8.64
CA ILE A 79 10.51 -32.67 8.78
C ILE A 79 10.76 -33.81 7.77
N GLU A 80 11.02 -33.48 6.50
CA GLU A 80 11.33 -34.48 5.47
C GLU A 80 12.59 -35.28 5.80
N GLN A 81 13.64 -34.64 6.34
CA GLN A 81 14.86 -35.33 6.80
C GLN A 81 14.56 -36.31 7.94
N MET A 82 13.78 -35.90 8.94
CA MET A 82 13.38 -36.79 10.04
C MET A 82 12.57 -38.00 9.53
N LEU A 83 11.67 -37.78 8.57
CA LEU A 83 10.84 -38.84 7.99
C LEU A 83 11.63 -39.81 7.10
N ARG A 84 12.66 -39.33 6.39
CA ARG A 84 13.56 -40.16 5.55
C ARG A 84 14.59 -40.97 6.33
N THR A 85 14.81 -40.64 7.60
CA THR A 85 15.80 -41.32 8.46
C THR A 85 15.19 -42.52 9.21
N LYS A 86 13.97 -42.95 8.83
CA LYS A 86 13.36 -44.24 9.19
C LYS A 86 13.24 -45.11 7.95
#